data_AF-A0A956BDR4-F1
#
_entry.id   AF-A0A956BDR4-F1
#
_cell.length_a   1.000
_cell.length_b   1.000
_cell.length_c   1.000
_cell.angle_alpha   90.00
_cell.angle_beta   90.00
_cell.angle_gamma   90.00
#
_symmetry.space_group_name_H-M   'P 1'
#
loop_
_entity.id
_entity.type
_entity.pdbx_description
1 polymer ?
#
loop_
_entity_poly.entity_id
_entity_poly.type
_entity_poly.pdbx_seq_one_letter_code
_entity_poly.pdbx_strand_id
1 'polypeptide(L)' 'ARHHGLTRARLTQLMNLLLLAPDIQEEVLALEYPAGREPITERTLRRLLESLVWEDQRALWAELRAVAG' A
#
# COMPACT_ATOMS: atom_id res chain seq x y z
N ALA A 1 -18.06 -1.75 -8.54
CA ALA A 1 -17.61 -0.34 -8.64
C ALA A 1 -18.76 0.64 -8.47
N ARG A 2 -19.59 0.88 -9.50
CA ARG A 2 -20.69 1.87 -9.44
C ARG A 2 -21.74 1.58 -8.35
N HIS A 3 -22.08 0.32 -8.14
CA HIS A 3 -23.07 -0.09 -7.13
C HIS A 3 -22.59 0.13 -5.67
N HIS A 4 -21.29 0.36 -5.46
CA HIS A 4 -20.68 0.66 -4.16
C HIS A 4 -20.12 2.09 -4.07
N GLY A 5 -20.50 2.99 -4.99
CA GLY A 5 -20.00 4.37 -5.01
C GLY A 5 -18.52 4.54 -5.40
N LEU A 6 -17.84 3.47 -5.83
CA LEU A 6 -16.42 3.52 -6.20
C LEU A 6 -16.25 3.81 -7.70
N THR A 7 -15.32 4.73 -8.01
CA THR A 7 -14.91 4.97 -9.40
C THR A 7 -14.09 3.80 -9.93
N ARG A 8 -14.03 3.64 -11.26
CA ARG A 8 -13.16 2.62 -11.89
C ARG A 8 -11.70 2.84 -11.52
N ALA A 9 -11.24 4.09 -11.55
CA ALA A 9 -9.89 4.45 -11.15
C ALA A 9 -9.59 4.03 -9.70
N ARG A 10 -10.53 4.24 -8.78
CA ARG A 10 -10.36 3.84 -7.38
C ARG A 10 -10.27 2.31 -7.22
N LEU A 11 -11.09 1.57 -7.97
CA LEU A 11 -11.00 0.11 -7.99
C LEU A 11 -9.64 -0.36 -8.52
N THR A 12 -9.17 0.20 -9.63
CA THR A 12 -7.83 -0.13 -10.18
C THR A 12 -6.72 0.14 -9.17
N GLN A 13 -6.76 1.28 -8.47
CA GLN A 13 -5.77 1.60 -7.43
C GLN A 13 -5.72 0.53 -6.33
N LEU A 14 -6.87 0.09 -5.84
CA LEU A 14 -6.93 -0.97 -4.83
C LEU A 14 -6.44 -2.31 -5.38
N MET A 15 -6.86 -2.67 -6.60
CA MET A 15 -6.44 -3.94 -7.21
C MET A 15 -4.95 -3.98 -7.50
N ASN A 16 -4.31 -2.85 -7.79
CA ASN A 16 -2.87 -2.82 -8.02
C ASN A 16 -2.06 -3.16 -6.76
N LEU A 17 -2.63 -3.03 -5.54
CA LEU A 17 -1.95 -3.46 -4.32
C LEU A 17 -1.67 -4.98 -4.31
N LEU A 18 -2.39 -5.77 -5.13
CA LEU A 18 -2.11 -7.18 -5.33
C LEU A 18 -0.77 -7.45 -6.04
N LEU A 19 -0.11 -6.42 -6.59
CA LEU A 19 1.21 -6.51 -7.22
C LEU A 19 2.37 -6.24 -6.26
N LEU A 20 2.08 -5.90 -5.00
CA LEU A 20 3.10 -5.79 -3.96
C LEU A 20 3.74 -7.15 -3.68
N ALA A 21 4.99 -7.14 -3.21
CA ALA A 21 5.65 -8.32 -2.70
C ALA A 21 4.77 -8.99 -1.62
N PRO A 22 4.62 -10.32 -1.61
CA PRO A 22 3.68 -11.01 -0.72
C PRO A 22 3.88 -10.69 0.77
N ASP A 23 5.14 -10.60 1.22
CA ASP A 23 5.50 -10.22 2.58
C ASP A 23 5.02 -8.81 2.96
N ILE A 24 5.11 -7.85 2.02
CA ILE A 24 4.59 -6.49 2.23
C ILE A 24 3.06 -6.50 2.33
N GLN A 25 2.37 -7.34 1.56
CA GLN A 25 0.90 -7.46 1.67
C GLN A 25 0.48 -7.96 3.06
N GLU A 26 1.18 -8.96 3.58
CA GLU A 26 0.95 -9.48 4.94
C GLU A 26 1.19 -8.40 5.99
N GLU A 27 2.30 -7.65 5.88
CA GLU A 27 2.59 -6.55 6.80
C GLU A 27 1.55 -5.44 6.74
N VAL A 28 1.09 -5.05 5.54
CA VAL A 28 0.03 -4.05 5.35
C VAL A 28 -1.27 -4.49 6.01
N LEU A 29 -1.63 -5.77 5.92
CA LEU A 29 -2.81 -6.34 6.58
C LEU A 29 -2.67 -6.36 8.10
N ALA A 30 -1.44 -6.43 8.63
CA ALA A 30 -1.14 -6.41 10.06
C ALA A 30 -0.92 -4.99 10.63
N LEU A 31 -1.00 -3.93 9.81
CA LEU A 31 -0.85 -2.56 10.29
C LEU A 31 -2.00 -2.15 11.20
N GLU A 32 -1.66 -1.71 12.41
CA GLU A 32 -2.59 -1.10 13.35
C GLU A 32 -2.11 0.30 13.73
N TYR A 33 -2.98 1.29 13.57
CA TYR A 33 -2.72 2.68 13.94
C TYR A 33 -3.92 3.26 14.69
N PRO A 34 -3.70 4.22 15.61
CA PRO A 34 -4.78 5.01 16.15
C PRO A 34 -5.51 5.75 15.02
N ALA A 35 -6.84 5.77 15.08
CA ALA A 35 -7.65 6.45 14.08
C ALA A 35 -7.23 7.93 13.90
N GLY A 36 -7.03 8.35 12.66
CA GLY A 36 -6.59 9.70 12.30
C GLY A 36 -5.09 9.94 12.48
N ARG A 37 -4.31 8.90 12.78
CA ARG A 37 -2.84 8.93 12.84
C ARG A 37 -2.25 7.75 12.07
N GLU A 38 -2.67 7.59 10.82
CA GLU A 38 -2.15 6.57 9.91
C GLU A 38 -1.03 7.16 9.03
N PRO A 39 0.27 6.99 9.38
CA PRO A 39 1.38 7.49 8.57
C PRO A 39 1.49 6.78 7.21
N ILE A 40 1.06 5.53 7.14
CA ILE A 40 1.01 4.73 5.92
C ILE A 40 -0.43 4.70 5.41
N THR A 41 -0.65 5.39 4.29
CA THR A 41 -1.94 5.41 3.60
C THR A 41 -1.87 4.60 2.31
N GLU A 42 -3.00 4.28 1.71
CA GLU A 42 -3.04 3.69 0.37
C GLU A 42 -2.27 4.54 -0.67
N ARG A 43 -2.26 5.88 -0.52
CA ARG A 43 -1.44 6.75 -1.38
C ARG A 43 0.05 6.54 -1.16
N THR A 44 0.47 6.29 0.06
CA THR A 44 1.86 5.95 0.39
C THR A 44 2.25 4.62 -0.27
N LEU A 45 1.37 3.60 -0.17
CA LEU A 45 1.60 2.28 -0.77
C LEU A 45 1.71 2.30 -2.30
N ARG A 46 1.02 3.23 -2.99
CA ARG A 46 1.16 3.35 -4.45
C ARG A 46 2.57 3.61 -4.94
N ARG A 47 3.45 4.22 -4.12
CA ARG A 47 4.86 4.45 -4.48
C ARG A 47 5.64 3.16 -4.64
N LEU A 48 5.28 2.12 -3.87
CA LEU A 48 5.88 0.79 -3.98
C LEU A 48 5.60 0.16 -5.35
N LEU A 49 4.49 0.53 -5.99
CA LEU A 49 4.08 0.00 -7.29
C LEU A 49 4.81 0.66 -8.47
N GLU A 50 5.72 1.60 -8.21
CA GLU A 50 6.58 2.22 -9.24
C GLU A 50 7.63 1.23 -9.78
N SER A 51 7.98 0.20 -9.01
CA SER A 51 8.83 -0.92 -9.45
C SER A 51 8.06 -2.25 -9.42
N LEU A 52 8.29 -3.08 -10.44
CA LEU A 52 7.82 -4.47 -10.47
C LEU A 52 8.83 -5.45 -9.82
N VAL A 53 10.03 -4.97 -9.47
CA VAL A 53 11.07 -5.76 -8.80
C VAL A 53 10.80 -5.71 -7.30
N TRP A 54 10.54 -6.87 -6.69
CA TRP A 54 10.17 -6.95 -5.28
C TRP A 54 11.28 -6.48 -4.33
N GLU A 55 12.54 -6.63 -4.69
CA GLU A 55 13.67 -6.13 -3.92
C GLU A 55 13.61 -4.61 -3.76
N ASP A 56 13.26 -3.87 -4.83
CA ASP A 56 13.08 -2.42 -4.79
C ASP A 56 11.88 -2.05 -3.92
N GLN A 57 10.78 -2.81 -4.02
CA GLN A 57 9.60 -2.60 -3.17
C GLN A 57 9.95 -2.77 -1.69
N ARG A 58 10.70 -3.82 -1.34
CA ARG A 58 11.14 -4.08 0.04
C ARG A 58 12.07 -3.00 0.57
N ALA A 59 13.00 -2.51 -0.26
CA ALA A 59 13.88 -1.42 0.13
C ALA A 59 13.08 -0.15 0.45
N LEU A 60 12.18 0.27 -0.44
CA LEU A 60 11.33 1.44 -0.21
C LEU A 60 10.35 1.21 0.96
N TRP A 61 9.85 -0.01 1.14
CA TRP A 61 8.99 -0.35 2.26
C TRP A 61 9.70 -0.18 3.61
N ALA A 62 10.96 -0.65 3.71
CA ALA A 62 11.76 -0.46 4.90
C ALA A 62 11.98 1.03 5.22
N GLU A 63 12.22 1.87 4.22
CA GLU A 63 12.31 3.33 4.38
C GLU A 63 11.00 3.94 4.89
N LEU A 64 9.87 3.56 4.27
CA LEU A 64 8.55 4.03 4.68
C LEU A 64 8.22 3.63 6.12
N ARG A 65 8.55 2.40 6.52
CA ARG A 65 8.38 1.90 7.89
C ARG A 65 9.25 2.63 8.89
N ALA A 66 10.47 2.99 8.52
CA ALA A 66 11.38 3.74 9.39
C ALA A 66 10.90 5.17 9.65
N VAL A 67 10.26 5.82 8.67
CA VAL A 67 9.70 7.18 8.81
C VAL A 67 8.34 7.17 9.53
N ALA A 68 7.62 6.05 9.46
CA ALA A 68 6.29 5.89 10.06
C ALA A 68 6.30 5.51 11.55
N GLY A 69 7.45 5.09 12.09
CA GLY A 69 7.67 4.84 13.53
C GLY A 69 8.00 6.11 14.29
#